data_AF-A0A8I7BB22-F1
#
_entry.id   AF-A0A8I7BB22-F1
#
_cell.length_a   1.000
_cell.length_b   1.000
_cell.length_c   1.000
_cell.angle_alpha   90.00
_cell.angle_beta   90.00
_cell.angle_gamma   90.00
#
_symmetry.space_group_name_H-M   'P 1'
#
loop_
_entity.id
_entity.type
_entity.pdbx_description
1 polymer ?
#
loop_
_entity_poly.entity_id
_entity_poly.type
_entity_poly.pdbx_seq_one_letter_code
_entity_poly.pdbx_strand_id
1 'polypeptide(L)'
;MVYEDESSNELSSLDISSSSDGMMYRIPGSIDDEDYMGIENSALDVCLEHGLPPERRVAFEGFETGRRFLVCAQPSEIDKKEAEIMEVKGKYSVLMNLAESQGRVIRTQKANHLKEKEKLSEENYNLKVQVDKLTKSEDKLNDDIVVLNLHIDGLKKGIQNLIKRRDELKLQIADQLKALEKNEEKVEDDQGHFGWMS
;
A
#
# COMPACT_ATOMS: atom_id res chain seq x y z
N MET A 1 -41.09 -34.66 -21.61
CA MET A 1 -41.42 -36.04 -21.22
C MET A 1 -40.66 -36.30 -19.94
N VAL A 2 -41.38 -36.16 -18.83
CA VAL A 2 -40.90 -36.40 -17.48
C VAL A 2 -41.06 -37.90 -17.29
N TYR A 3 -39.95 -38.62 -17.09
CA TYR A 3 -40.01 -40.00 -16.65
C TYR A 3 -39.99 -39.95 -15.12
N GLU A 4 -41.18 -39.94 -14.53
CA GLU A 4 -41.35 -40.18 -13.10
C GLU A 4 -41.24 -41.69 -12.90
N ASP A 5 -40.04 -42.16 -12.61
CA ASP A 5 -39.86 -43.46 -11.95
C ASP A 5 -40.29 -43.28 -10.49
N GLU A 6 -41.59 -43.37 -10.23
CA GLU A 6 -42.11 -43.70 -8.91
C GLU A 6 -41.80 -45.18 -8.63
N SER A 7 -40.53 -45.49 -8.35
CA SER A 7 -40.20 -46.68 -7.56
C SER A 7 -40.53 -46.34 -6.12
N SER A 8 -41.82 -46.41 -5.81
CA SER A 8 -42.33 -46.46 -4.44
C SER A 8 -41.76 -47.70 -3.78
N ASN A 9 -40.60 -47.54 -3.14
CA ASN A 9 -40.09 -48.53 -2.20
C ASN A 9 -40.94 -48.44 -0.94
N GLU A 10 -42.22 -48.81 -1.05
CA GLU A 10 -42.98 -49.29 0.09
C GLU A 10 -42.37 -50.65 0.47
N LEU A 11 -41.18 -50.60 1.08
CA LEU A 11 -40.73 -51.66 1.96
C LEU A 11 -41.66 -51.61 3.16
N SER A 12 -42.84 -52.18 2.97
CA SER A 12 -43.67 -52.69 4.06
C SER A 12 -42.73 -53.41 5.01
N SER A 13 -42.65 -52.94 6.27
CA SER A 13 -42.16 -53.75 7.37
C SER A 13 -42.74 -55.15 7.19
N LEU A 14 -41.89 -56.11 6.87
CA LEU A 14 -42.31 -57.47 6.60
C LEU A 14 -42.57 -58.10 7.96
N ASP A 15 -43.83 -58.03 8.40
CA ASP A 15 -44.27 -58.57 9.68
C ASP A 15 -44.35 -60.10 9.58
N ILE A 16 -43.27 -60.78 9.90
CA ILE A 16 -43.22 -62.24 9.89
C ILE A 16 -43.80 -62.74 11.21
N SER A 17 -45.04 -63.22 11.16
CA SER A 17 -45.73 -63.81 12.31
C SER A 17 -45.27 -65.26 12.51
N SER A 18 -44.35 -65.51 13.44
CA SER A 18 -43.98 -66.86 13.85
C SER A 18 -44.95 -67.37 14.94
N SER A 19 -45.63 -68.47 14.66
CA SER A 19 -46.71 -69.06 15.47
C SER A 19 -46.19 -69.90 16.65
N SER A 20 -45.40 -69.30 17.54
CA SER A 20 -45.24 -69.78 18.92
C SER A 20 -44.73 -68.62 19.78
N ASP A 21 -45.56 -68.17 20.72
CA ASP A 21 -45.36 -67.02 21.60
C ASP A 21 -45.24 -65.65 20.91
N GLY A 22 -46.38 -65.11 20.43
CA GLY A 22 -46.85 -63.71 20.49
C GLY A 22 -45.92 -62.51 20.25
N MET A 23 -44.66 -62.69 19.89
CA MET A 23 -43.66 -61.64 19.74
C MET A 23 -43.51 -61.33 18.26
N MET A 24 -44.00 -60.16 17.85
CA MET A 24 -43.92 -59.65 16.48
C MET A 24 -42.49 -59.16 16.23
N TYR A 25 -41.67 -59.94 15.54
CA TYR A 25 -40.30 -59.54 15.18
C TYR A 25 -40.35 -58.63 13.95
N ARG A 26 -40.22 -57.31 14.15
CA ARG A 26 -40.06 -56.35 13.05
C ARG A 26 -38.59 -56.32 12.62
N ILE A 27 -38.33 -56.67 11.37
CA ILE A 27 -36.99 -56.65 10.79
C ILE A 27 -36.53 -55.17 10.70
N PRO A 28 -35.36 -54.82 11.25
CA PRO A 28 -34.80 -53.47 11.12
C PRO A 28 -34.61 -53.11 9.64
N GLY A 29 -34.96 -51.89 9.26
CA GLY A 29 -34.73 -51.40 7.89
C GLY A 29 -33.26 -51.14 7.58
N SER A 30 -32.42 -50.97 8.61
CA SER A 30 -30.98 -50.73 8.48
C SER A 30 -30.23 -51.26 9.70
N ILE A 31 -28.89 -51.37 9.60
CA ILE A 31 -28.04 -51.71 10.75
C ILE A 31 -28.01 -50.59 11.79
N ASP A 32 -28.39 -49.37 11.41
CA ASP A 32 -28.40 -48.17 12.25
C ASP A 32 -29.77 -47.88 12.89
N ASP A 33 -30.67 -48.86 12.91
CA ASP A 33 -32.01 -48.72 13.49
C ASP A 33 -31.94 -48.42 15.01
N GLU A 34 -32.59 -47.34 15.45
CA GLU A 34 -32.56 -46.86 16.85
C GLU A 34 -33.14 -47.89 17.83
N ASP A 35 -34.06 -48.75 17.39
CA ASP A 35 -34.63 -49.82 18.22
C ASP A 35 -33.62 -50.96 18.46
N TYR A 36 -32.52 -50.98 17.71
CA TYR A 36 -31.52 -52.04 17.67
C TYR A 36 -30.09 -51.58 17.99
N MET A 37 -29.83 -50.27 17.97
CA MET A 37 -28.57 -49.63 18.36
C MET A 37 -28.73 -48.68 19.57
N GLY A 38 -27.63 -48.07 20.02
CA GLY A 38 -27.65 -46.99 21.03
C GLY A 38 -27.24 -47.41 22.45
N ILE A 39 -27.19 -46.44 23.36
CA ILE A 39 -26.69 -46.61 24.73
C ILE A 39 -27.70 -47.43 25.56
N GLU A 40 -27.22 -48.54 26.15
CA GLU A 40 -27.99 -49.35 27.08
C GLU A 40 -27.95 -48.70 28.47
N ASN A 41 -29.07 -48.13 28.91
CA ASN A 41 -29.19 -47.42 30.18
C ASN A 41 -29.67 -48.31 31.34
N SER A 42 -29.60 -49.64 31.20
CA SER A 42 -29.95 -50.57 32.29
C SER A 42 -28.98 -50.39 33.47
N ALA A 43 -29.51 -50.31 34.70
CA ALA A 43 -28.75 -49.89 35.88
C ALA A 43 -27.68 -50.90 36.37
N LEU A 44 -27.46 -52.02 35.66
CA LEU A 44 -26.62 -53.14 36.11
C LEU A 44 -25.41 -53.41 35.21
N ASP A 45 -25.34 -52.82 34.01
CA ASP A 45 -24.31 -53.14 33.03
C ASP A 45 -23.47 -51.90 32.70
N VAL A 46 -22.22 -51.88 33.17
CA VAL A 46 -21.20 -50.90 32.78
C VAL A 46 -19.97 -51.64 32.27
N CYS A 47 -19.26 -51.06 31.31
CA CYS A 47 -17.96 -51.60 30.90
C CYS A 47 -17.00 -51.60 32.10
N LEU A 48 -16.45 -52.77 32.44
CA LEU A 48 -15.57 -52.92 33.61
C LEU A 48 -14.26 -52.13 33.51
N GLU A 49 -13.75 -51.87 32.30
CA GLU A 49 -12.52 -51.09 32.10
C GLU A 49 -12.77 -49.58 32.09
N HIS A 50 -13.91 -49.13 31.55
CA HIS A 50 -14.14 -47.72 31.23
C HIS A 50 -15.26 -47.06 32.05
N GLY A 51 -16.07 -47.85 32.78
CA GLY A 51 -17.18 -47.35 33.60
C GLY A 51 -18.33 -46.70 32.83
N LEU A 52 -18.34 -46.82 31.50
CA LEU A 52 -19.37 -46.28 30.62
C LEU A 52 -20.47 -47.33 30.38
N PRO A 53 -21.74 -46.90 30.22
CA PRO A 53 -22.81 -47.80 29.80
C PRO A 53 -22.45 -48.43 28.44
N PRO A 54 -22.75 -49.72 28.22
CA PRO A 54 -22.46 -50.36 26.96
C PRO A 54 -23.38 -49.83 25.86
N GLU A 55 -22.90 -49.90 24.63
CA GLU A 55 -23.66 -49.61 23.42
C GLU A 55 -24.17 -50.92 22.82
N ARG A 56 -25.46 -50.96 22.45
CA ARG A 56 -26.04 -52.06 21.70
C ARG A 56 -25.55 -51.99 20.26
N ARG A 57 -24.97 -53.09 19.77
CA ARG A 57 -24.69 -53.29 18.34
C ARG A 57 -25.21 -54.64 17.88
N VAL A 58 -25.79 -54.67 16.68
CA VAL A 58 -26.29 -55.91 16.08
C VAL A 58 -25.31 -56.40 15.02
N ALA A 59 -24.93 -57.67 15.09
CA ALA A 59 -24.28 -58.34 13.97
C ALA A 59 -25.25 -59.39 13.42
N PHE A 60 -25.55 -59.30 12.12
CA PHE A 60 -26.42 -60.25 11.45
C PHE A 60 -25.60 -61.44 10.95
N GLU A 61 -25.84 -62.62 11.54
CA GLU A 61 -25.33 -63.92 11.08
C GLU A 61 -26.41 -64.65 10.25
N GLY A 62 -27.19 -63.91 9.45
CA GLY A 62 -28.34 -64.41 8.68
C GLY A 62 -29.68 -63.78 9.06
N PHE A 63 -30.69 -63.93 8.19
CA PHE A 63 -32.01 -63.30 8.27
C PHE A 63 -32.82 -63.66 9.52
N GLU A 64 -32.59 -64.85 10.10
CA GLU A 64 -33.42 -65.40 11.17
C GLU A 64 -32.78 -65.35 12.57
N THR A 65 -31.51 -64.94 12.71
CA THR A 65 -30.76 -65.06 13.99
C THR A 65 -29.79 -63.91 14.27
N GLY A 66 -30.18 -62.67 13.99
CA GLY A 66 -29.37 -61.51 14.37
C GLY A 66 -28.96 -61.56 15.85
N ARG A 67 -27.65 -61.54 16.13
CA ARG A 67 -27.14 -61.55 17.51
C ARG A 67 -26.88 -60.13 17.96
N ARG A 68 -27.44 -59.76 19.12
CA ARG A 68 -27.17 -58.49 19.79
C ARG A 68 -25.93 -58.63 20.66
N PHE A 69 -24.98 -57.72 20.52
CA PHE A 69 -23.78 -57.66 21.34
C PHE A 69 -23.74 -56.32 22.06
N LEU A 70 -23.35 -56.36 23.33
CA LEU A 70 -23.01 -55.17 24.10
C LEU A 70 -21.54 -54.86 23.88
N VAL A 71 -21.25 -53.65 23.41
CA VAL A 71 -19.89 -53.17 23.16
C VAL A 71 -19.60 -52.00 24.08
N CYS A 72 -18.34 -51.78 24.46
CA CYS A 72 -18.00 -50.59 25.21
C CYS A 72 -18.30 -49.33 24.37
N ALA A 73 -19.04 -48.37 24.92
CA ALA A 73 -19.34 -47.09 24.25
C ALA A 73 -18.13 -46.15 24.14
N GLN A 74 -16.96 -46.55 24.67
CA GLN A 74 -15.74 -45.76 24.54
C GLN A 74 -15.26 -45.81 23.08
N PRO A 75 -15.01 -44.65 22.43
CA PRO A 75 -14.50 -44.63 21.07
C PRO A 75 -13.20 -45.41 20.99
N SER A 76 -13.09 -46.27 19.97
CA SER A 76 -11.88 -47.05 19.77
C SER A 76 -10.67 -46.14 19.58
N GLU A 77 -9.46 -46.66 19.79
CA GLU A 77 -8.26 -45.90 19.48
C GLU A 77 -8.21 -45.45 18.00
N ILE A 78 -8.89 -46.18 17.11
CA ILE A 78 -9.01 -45.85 15.70
C ILE A 78 -9.88 -44.60 15.55
N ASP A 79 -11.06 -44.56 16.17
CA ASP A 79 -11.99 -43.42 16.09
C ASP A 79 -11.33 -42.13 16.61
N LYS A 80 -10.57 -42.23 17.72
CA LYS A 80 -9.83 -41.08 18.26
C LYS A 80 -8.74 -40.59 17.31
N LYS A 81 -7.95 -41.51 16.73
CA LYS A 81 -6.90 -41.17 15.76
C LYS A 81 -7.49 -40.57 14.48
N GLU A 82 -8.65 -41.05 14.03
CA GLU A 82 -9.33 -40.50 12.86
C GLU A 82 -9.84 -39.07 13.10
N ALA A 83 -10.42 -38.80 14.29
CA ALA A 83 -10.82 -37.46 14.68
C ALA A 83 -9.62 -36.50 14.74
N GLU A 84 -8.50 -36.93 15.35
CA GLU A 84 -7.26 -36.15 15.39
C GLU A 84 -6.70 -35.88 13.98
N ILE A 85 -6.71 -36.89 13.08
CA ILE A 85 -6.29 -36.72 11.69
C ILE A 85 -7.17 -35.70 10.96
N MET A 86 -8.49 -35.73 11.19
CA MET A 86 -9.42 -34.78 10.59
C MET A 86 -9.14 -33.35 11.07
N GLU A 87 -8.90 -33.16 12.37
CA GLU A 87 -8.56 -31.87 12.95
C GLU A 87 -7.22 -31.33 12.40
N VAL A 88 -6.19 -32.17 12.34
CA VAL A 88 -4.87 -31.81 11.80
C VAL A 88 -4.97 -31.45 10.32
N LYS A 89 -5.74 -32.19 9.51
CA LYS A 89 -5.99 -31.85 8.10
C LYS A 89 -6.65 -30.48 7.96
N GLY A 90 -7.62 -30.16 8.81
CA GLY A 90 -8.26 -28.84 8.85
C GLY A 90 -7.25 -27.73 9.15
N LYS A 91 -6.44 -27.90 10.20
CA LYS A 91 -5.36 -26.96 10.55
C LYS A 91 -4.34 -26.77 9.42
N TYR A 92 -3.95 -27.87 8.75
CA TYR A 92 -3.03 -27.83 7.61
C TYR A 92 -3.60 -27.04 6.44
N SER A 93 -4.88 -27.23 6.09
CA SER A 93 -5.54 -26.48 5.03
C SER A 93 -5.52 -24.97 5.30
N VAL A 94 -5.83 -24.55 6.53
CA VAL A 94 -5.78 -23.14 6.93
C VAL A 94 -4.37 -22.58 6.81
N LEU A 95 -3.36 -23.34 7.27
CA LEU A 95 -1.96 -22.91 7.18
C LEU A 95 -1.49 -22.73 5.73
N MET A 96 -1.86 -23.64 4.82
CA MET A 96 -1.51 -23.53 3.40
C MET A 96 -2.13 -22.29 2.76
N ASN A 97 -3.41 -22.03 3.02
CA ASN A 97 -4.10 -20.83 2.52
C ASN A 97 -3.44 -19.54 3.05
N LEU A 98 -3.07 -19.52 4.33
CA LEU A 98 -2.37 -18.39 4.93
C LEU A 98 -1.00 -18.17 4.26
N ALA A 99 -0.20 -19.22 4.11
CA ALA A 99 1.12 -19.14 3.47
C ALA A 99 1.02 -18.63 2.03
N GLU A 100 0.03 -19.10 1.26
CA GLU A 100 -0.21 -18.60 -0.09
C GLU A 100 -0.62 -17.12 -0.11
N SER A 101 -1.53 -16.72 0.78
CA SER A 101 -1.99 -15.33 0.88
C SER A 101 -0.86 -14.38 1.24
N GLN A 102 -0.01 -14.76 2.19
CA GLN A 102 1.20 -14.02 2.58
C GLN A 102 2.17 -13.93 1.39
N GLY A 103 2.39 -15.03 0.67
CA GLY A 103 3.22 -15.04 -0.52
C GLY A 103 2.71 -14.09 -1.61
N ARG A 104 1.40 -13.99 -1.81
CA ARG A 104 0.78 -13.04 -2.75
C ARG A 104 1.01 -11.58 -2.32
N VAL A 105 0.80 -11.27 -1.04
CA VAL A 105 1.01 -9.92 -0.49
C VAL A 105 2.47 -9.51 -0.62
N ILE A 106 3.41 -10.36 -0.20
CA ILE A 106 4.86 -10.10 -0.28
C ILE A 106 5.30 -9.83 -1.72
N ARG A 107 4.86 -10.67 -2.68
CA ARG A 107 5.18 -10.46 -4.11
C ARG A 107 4.63 -9.14 -4.63
N THR A 108 3.39 -8.80 -4.29
CA THR A 108 2.74 -7.56 -4.73
C THR A 108 3.45 -6.34 -4.15
N GLN A 109 3.74 -6.34 -2.85
CA GLN A 109 4.49 -5.28 -2.19
C GLN A 109 5.87 -5.11 -2.83
N LYS A 110 6.61 -6.21 -3.04
CA LYS A 110 7.93 -6.16 -3.69
C LYS A 110 7.89 -5.55 -5.09
N ALA A 111 6.89 -5.90 -5.89
CA ALA A 111 6.72 -5.33 -7.23
C ALA A 111 6.40 -3.83 -7.19
N ASN A 112 5.53 -3.40 -6.27
CA ASN A 112 5.19 -1.98 -6.10
C ASN A 112 6.40 -1.15 -5.64
N HIS A 113 7.14 -1.64 -4.64
CA HIS A 113 8.37 -0.99 -4.18
C HIS A 113 9.40 -0.83 -5.29
N LEU A 114 9.55 -1.82 -6.17
CA LEU A 114 10.49 -1.73 -7.30
C LEU A 114 10.07 -0.64 -8.30
N LYS A 115 8.79 -0.61 -8.67
CA LYS A 115 8.24 0.41 -9.58
C LYS A 115 8.39 1.83 -9.02
N GLU A 116 8.08 2.01 -7.74
CA GLU A 116 8.22 3.31 -7.08
C GLU A 116 9.68 3.74 -7.01
N LYS A 117 10.59 2.81 -6.70
CA LYS A 117 12.04 3.08 -6.70
C LYS A 117 12.54 3.52 -8.08
N GLU A 118 12.12 2.86 -9.15
CA GLU A 118 12.47 3.23 -10.53
C GLU A 118 11.97 4.64 -10.86
N LYS A 119 10.71 4.93 -10.57
CA LYS A 119 10.11 6.26 -10.78
C LYS A 119 10.85 7.37 -10.03
N LEU A 120 11.14 7.15 -8.74
CA LEU A 120 11.90 8.10 -7.92
C LEU A 120 13.34 8.28 -8.44
N SER A 121 13.96 7.23 -9.00
CA SER A 121 15.29 7.32 -9.59
C SER A 121 15.28 8.21 -10.85
N GLU A 122 14.27 8.07 -11.70
CA GLU A 122 14.11 8.89 -12.91
C GLU A 122 13.83 10.35 -12.56
N GLU A 123 12.91 10.61 -11.62
CA GLU A 123 12.60 11.96 -11.15
C GLU A 123 13.82 12.64 -10.53
N ASN A 124 14.61 11.93 -9.71
CA ASN A 124 15.85 12.47 -9.14
C ASN A 124 16.90 12.79 -10.22
N TYR A 125 17.00 11.97 -11.27
CA TYR A 125 17.89 12.27 -12.40
C TYR A 125 17.45 13.55 -13.11
N ASN A 126 16.15 13.68 -13.40
CA ASN A 126 15.59 14.85 -14.07
C ASN A 126 15.76 16.13 -13.24
N LEU A 127 15.54 16.06 -11.92
CA LEU A 127 15.77 17.17 -11.00
C LEU A 127 17.24 17.61 -11.02
N LYS A 128 18.17 16.66 -11.00
CA LYS A 128 19.61 16.96 -11.06
C LYS A 128 20.00 17.65 -12.35
N VAL A 129 19.48 17.21 -13.50
CA VAL A 129 19.68 17.89 -14.78
C VAL A 129 19.14 19.33 -14.77
N GLN A 130 18.01 19.57 -14.12
CA GLN A 130 17.45 20.93 -13.99
C GLN A 130 18.31 21.82 -13.09
N VAL A 131 18.77 21.29 -11.95
CA VAL A 131 19.70 21.99 -11.05
C VAL A 131 20.97 22.40 -11.81
N ASP A 132 21.60 21.48 -12.54
CA ASP A 132 22.81 21.79 -13.32
C ASP A 132 22.60 22.89 -14.37
N LYS A 133 21.41 22.93 -14.99
CA LYS A 133 21.04 23.99 -15.95
C LYS A 133 20.89 25.33 -15.25
N LEU A 134 20.22 25.37 -14.10
CA LEU A 134 20.01 26.58 -13.32
C LEU A 134 21.34 27.13 -12.80
N THR A 135 22.21 26.28 -12.24
CA THR A 135 23.55 26.68 -11.80
C THR A 135 24.34 27.34 -12.93
N LYS A 136 24.34 26.75 -14.13
CA LYS A 136 25.02 27.38 -15.30
C LYS A 136 24.41 28.71 -15.71
N SER A 137 23.10 28.91 -15.54
CA SER A 137 22.47 30.20 -15.83
C SER A 137 22.78 31.24 -14.77
N GLU A 138 22.87 30.83 -13.51
CA GLU A 138 23.28 31.67 -12.39
C GLU A 138 24.72 32.16 -12.56
N ASP A 139 25.65 31.28 -12.91
CA ASP A 139 27.04 31.64 -13.18
C ASP A 139 27.15 32.72 -14.27
N LYS A 140 26.41 32.56 -15.37
CA LYS A 140 26.38 33.55 -16.47
C LYS A 140 25.83 34.90 -16.02
N LEU A 141 24.76 34.90 -15.23
CA LEU A 141 24.19 36.14 -14.71
C LEU A 141 25.17 36.84 -13.77
N ASN A 142 25.92 36.09 -12.96
CA ASN A 142 26.96 36.63 -12.11
C ASN A 142 28.09 37.27 -12.94
N ASP A 143 28.53 36.60 -14.01
CA ASP A 143 29.51 37.15 -14.95
C ASP A 143 29.00 38.47 -15.59
N ASP A 144 27.75 38.50 -16.05
CA ASP A 144 27.13 39.70 -16.62
C ASP A 144 27.05 40.85 -15.61
N ILE A 145 26.72 40.56 -14.34
CA ILE A 145 26.70 41.55 -13.26
C ILE A 145 28.10 42.15 -13.06
N VAL A 146 29.16 41.33 -13.07
CA VAL A 146 30.54 41.82 -12.95
C VAL A 146 30.90 42.75 -14.11
N VAL A 147 30.55 42.39 -15.35
CA VAL A 147 30.79 43.23 -16.53
C VAL A 147 30.04 44.56 -16.43
N LEU A 148 28.77 44.54 -16.04
CA LEU A 148 27.97 45.76 -15.87
C LEU A 148 28.56 46.69 -14.82
N ASN A 149 29.04 46.15 -13.69
CA ASN A 149 29.69 46.96 -12.66
C ASN A 149 30.95 47.66 -13.19
N LEU A 150 31.78 46.96 -13.98
CA LEU A 150 32.96 47.55 -14.61
C LEU A 150 32.59 48.69 -15.59
N HIS A 151 31.54 48.50 -16.40
CA HIS A 151 31.04 49.54 -17.28
C HIS A 151 30.54 50.76 -16.51
N ILE A 152 29.78 50.55 -15.43
CA ILE A 152 29.29 51.63 -14.55
C ILE A 152 30.46 52.42 -13.96
N ASP A 153 31.52 51.74 -13.50
CA ASP A 153 32.70 52.42 -12.96
C ASP A 153 33.46 53.23 -14.02
N GLY A 154 33.52 52.72 -15.25
CA GLY A 154 34.03 53.47 -16.40
C GLY A 154 33.24 54.75 -16.66
N LEU A 155 31.91 54.66 -16.68
CA LEU A 155 31.02 55.80 -16.86
C LEU A 155 31.14 56.82 -15.73
N LYS A 156 31.21 56.36 -14.46
CA LYS A 156 31.44 57.23 -13.30
C LYS A 156 32.73 58.02 -13.44
N LYS A 157 33.83 57.38 -13.85
CA LYS A 157 35.12 58.06 -14.10
C LYS A 157 34.99 59.11 -15.22
N GLY A 158 34.30 58.76 -16.31
CA GLY A 158 34.01 59.69 -17.41
C GLY A 158 33.24 60.94 -16.95
N ILE A 159 32.17 60.74 -16.17
CA ILE A 159 31.37 61.83 -15.58
C ILE A 159 32.25 62.72 -14.69
N GLN A 160 33.09 62.14 -13.83
CA GLN A 160 34.00 62.90 -12.96
C GLN A 160 34.97 63.77 -13.78
N ASN A 161 35.51 63.26 -14.88
CA ASN A 161 36.39 64.04 -15.76
C ASN A 161 35.64 65.19 -16.44
N LEU A 162 34.41 64.96 -16.93
CA LEU A 162 33.58 66.01 -17.52
C LEU A 162 33.20 67.09 -16.51
N ILE A 163 32.90 66.71 -15.26
CA ILE A 163 32.64 67.64 -14.16
C ILE A 163 33.86 68.55 -13.93
N LYS A 164 35.06 67.97 -13.79
CA LYS A 164 36.31 68.74 -13.61
C LYS A 164 36.52 69.71 -14.78
N ARG A 165 36.38 69.24 -16.01
CA ARG A 165 36.56 70.08 -17.20
C ARG A 165 35.55 71.22 -17.28
N ARG A 166 34.28 70.96 -16.94
CA ARG A 166 33.24 71.99 -16.86
C ARG A 166 33.62 73.07 -15.86
N ASP A 167 34.12 72.68 -14.68
CA ASP A 167 34.47 73.63 -13.63
C ASP A 167 35.71 74.46 -14.00
N GLU A 168 36.69 73.88 -14.68
CA GLU A 168 37.81 74.63 -15.30
C GLU A 168 37.32 75.66 -16.33
N LEU A 169 36.44 75.25 -17.25
CA LEU A 169 35.90 76.15 -18.29
C LEU A 169 35.10 77.31 -17.67
N LYS A 170 34.35 77.07 -16.59
CA LYS A 170 33.66 78.14 -15.86
C LYS A 170 34.64 79.18 -15.31
N LEU A 171 35.77 78.76 -14.77
CA LEU A 171 36.82 79.67 -14.29
C LEU A 171 37.42 80.47 -15.45
N GLN A 172 37.73 79.81 -16.58
CA GLN A 172 38.26 80.48 -17.77
C GLN A 172 37.29 81.54 -18.33
N ILE A 173 35.99 81.23 -18.38
CA ILE A 173 34.96 82.19 -18.80
C ILE A 173 34.92 83.40 -17.86
N ALA A 174 34.99 83.18 -16.54
CA ALA A 174 34.98 84.27 -15.57
C ALA A 174 36.20 85.21 -15.73
N ASP A 175 37.39 84.65 -16.00
CA ASP A 175 38.60 85.44 -16.26
C ASP A 175 38.48 86.25 -17.56
N GLN A 176 37.92 85.64 -18.62
CA GLN A 176 37.67 86.34 -19.89
C GLN A 176 36.64 87.47 -19.73
N LEU A 177 35.57 87.29 -18.97
CA LEU A 177 34.57 88.33 -18.72
C LEU A 177 35.19 89.53 -17.98
N LYS A 178 35.99 89.30 -16.93
CA LYS A 178 36.72 90.39 -16.24
C LYS A 178 37.69 91.13 -17.17
N ALA A 179 38.36 90.40 -18.07
CA ALA A 179 39.27 91.01 -19.04
C ALA A 179 38.50 91.86 -20.07
N LEU A 180 37.30 91.43 -20.47
CA LEU A 180 36.41 92.20 -21.35
C LEU A 180 35.92 93.48 -20.65
N GLU A 181 35.40 93.39 -19.43
CA GLU A 181 34.95 94.56 -18.65
C GLU A 181 36.05 95.63 -18.55
N LYS A 182 37.28 95.20 -18.22
CA LYS A 182 38.44 96.11 -18.14
C LYS A 182 38.83 96.74 -19.49
N ASN A 183 38.59 96.04 -20.59
CA ASN A 183 38.85 96.58 -21.92
C ASN A 183 37.77 97.56 -22.34
N GLU A 184 36.50 97.33 -21.98
CA GLU A 184 35.40 98.26 -22.21
C GLU A 184 35.63 99.59 -21.46
N GLU A 185 36.01 99.55 -20.17
CA GLU A 185 36.36 100.76 -19.38
C GLU A 185 37.44 101.61 -20.07
N LYS A 186 38.50 100.99 -20.60
CA LYS A 186 39.58 101.71 -21.30
C LYS A 186 39.09 102.39 -22.59
N VAL A 187 38.19 101.74 -23.33
CA VAL A 187 37.64 102.30 -24.56
C VAL A 187 36.75 103.51 -24.25
N GLU A 188 35.99 103.47 -23.15
CA GLU A 188 35.21 104.63 -22.69
C GLU A 188 36.11 105.80 -22.25
N ASP A 189 37.18 105.53 -21.51
CA ASP A 189 38.17 106.55 -21.12
C ASP A 189 38.83 107.21 -22.34
N ASP A 190 39.23 106.42 -23.33
CA ASP A 190 39.86 106.91 -24.56
C ASP A 190 38.88 107.76 -25.39
N GLN A 191 37.60 107.37 -25.49
CA GLN A 191 36.56 108.16 -26.19
C GLN A 191 36.21 109.46 -25.46
N GLY A 192 36.19 109.45 -24.12
CA GLY A 192 36.01 110.65 -23.31
C GLY A 192 37.13 111.67 -23.51
N HIS A 193 38.38 111.24 -23.65
CA HIS A 193 39.53 112.13 -23.87
C HIS A 193 39.48 112.87 -25.22
N PHE A 194 39.01 112.21 -26.28
CA PHE A 194 38.86 112.84 -27.60
C PHE A 194 37.75 113.91 -27.66
N GLY A 195 36.70 113.80 -26.84
CA GLY A 195 35.60 114.78 -26.78
C GLY A 195 35.99 116.13 -26.16
N TRP A 196 37.07 116.21 -25.38
CA TRP A 196 37.57 117.46 -24.77
C TRP A 196 38.58 118.22 -25.64
N MET A 197 39.05 117.63 -26.74
CA MET A 197 40.05 118.21 -27.64
C MET A 197 39.44 118.86 -28.90
N SER A 198 38.10 118.97 -29.00
CA SER A 198 37.38 119.64 -30.11
C SER A 198 36.72 120.94 -29.68
#